data_AF-A0A7V6CVV0-F1
#
_entry.id   AF-A0A7V6CVV0-F1
#
_cell.length_a   1.000
_cell.length_b   1.000
_cell.length_c   1.000
_cell.angle_alpha   90.00
_cell.angle_beta   90.00
_cell.angle_gamma   90.00
#
_symmetry.space_group_name_H-M   'P 1'
#
loop_
_entity.id
_entity.type
_entity.pdbx_description
1 polymer ?
#
loop_
_entity_poly.entity_id
_entity_poly.type
_entity_poly.pdbx_seq_one_letter_code
_entity_poly.pdbx_strand_id
1 'polypeptide(L)'
;MGRGPSTYITQEQLSGFADAFNASPKNRLSMNAITKNPVHSVALSREVVTRTDHTFSHKLASNKATSQEHSGRCWLFSGLNVLRAEAMKNMNMKEFELSQSYQMFWDKLEKSNYFLESVITTLDEPIDGRLFMFLLKDPLQDGGQWDMFINLVKKYGIVPKSVMPETESSSNSRVMNLLITKKLREYAAQLRGMHEEGNGIDALRERKEEMLTVIYRMLAIHLGQPPRSFFWQWHDKDEKFHRAGEIRPQEFFDRYVKYDLDSMACLINCPTADKPFGKLYTVEYLGNVVDGQIIRYLNVEMPVFKQAAAEMIKAGRPVWFGCDVGKMMERDLGILDMEVYDYGLVY
;
A
#
# COMPACT_ATOMS: atom_id res chain seq x y z
N MET A 1 31.19 11.36 -48.67
CA MET A 1 30.41 11.50 -47.43
C MET A 1 31.13 10.73 -46.34
N GLY A 2 31.82 11.43 -45.43
CA GLY A 2 32.50 10.77 -44.31
C GLY A 2 31.44 10.09 -43.43
N ARG A 3 31.63 8.80 -43.13
CA ARG A 3 30.82 8.12 -42.11
C ARG A 3 31.07 8.87 -40.80
N GLY A 4 30.02 9.46 -40.23
CA GLY A 4 30.09 10.01 -38.88
C GLY A 4 30.54 8.94 -37.87
N PRO A 5 30.98 9.34 -36.67
CA PRO A 5 31.40 8.38 -35.66
C PRO A 5 30.32 7.33 -35.43
N SER A 6 30.75 6.08 -35.41
CA SER A 6 29.88 4.93 -35.18
C SER A 6 29.15 5.07 -33.84
N THR A 7 27.85 4.79 -33.83
CA THR A 7 27.03 4.78 -32.62
C THR A 7 27.03 3.44 -31.88
N TYR A 8 27.69 2.40 -32.43
CA TYR A 8 27.88 1.11 -31.74
C TYR A 8 29.21 1.08 -30.99
N ILE A 9 29.24 0.40 -29.84
CA ILE A 9 30.45 0.23 -29.02
C ILE A 9 31.51 -0.58 -29.81
N THR A 10 32.69 -0.01 -29.98
CA THR A 10 33.78 -0.64 -30.76
C THR A 10 34.68 -1.52 -29.89
N GLN A 11 35.45 -2.43 -30.51
CA GLN A 11 36.42 -3.27 -29.80
C GLN A 11 37.54 -2.46 -29.14
N GLU A 12 37.95 -1.37 -29.79
CA GLU A 12 38.92 -0.44 -29.22
C GLU A 12 38.37 0.24 -27.96
N GLN A 13 37.11 0.66 -27.96
CA GLN A 13 36.45 1.20 -26.77
C GLN A 13 36.38 0.15 -25.65
N LEU A 14 36.01 -1.10 -25.97
CA LEU A 14 35.97 -2.19 -24.99
C LEU A 14 37.34 -2.47 -24.36
N SER A 15 38.41 -2.48 -25.16
CA SER A 15 39.79 -2.60 -24.64
C SER A 15 40.11 -1.44 -23.70
N GLY A 16 39.82 -0.20 -24.12
CA GLY A 16 40.02 0.99 -23.31
C GLY A 16 39.25 0.97 -21.99
N PHE A 17 38.01 0.47 -21.97
CA PHE A 17 37.23 0.29 -20.74
C PHE A 17 37.87 -0.74 -19.81
N ALA A 18 38.33 -1.87 -20.35
CA ALA A 18 38.98 -2.92 -19.56
C ALA A 18 40.32 -2.44 -18.98
N ASP A 19 41.12 -1.71 -19.76
CA ASP A 19 42.39 -1.14 -19.32
C ASP A 19 42.16 -0.10 -18.21
N ALA A 20 41.21 0.81 -18.38
CA ALA A 20 40.82 1.78 -17.36
C ALA A 20 40.32 1.11 -16.07
N PHE A 21 39.57 0.01 -16.20
CA PHE A 21 39.11 -0.77 -15.05
C PHE A 21 40.28 -1.41 -14.29
N ASN A 22 41.19 -2.07 -15.01
CA ASN A 22 42.31 -2.80 -14.43
C ASN A 22 43.41 -1.90 -13.85
N ALA A 23 43.48 -0.64 -14.30
CA ALA A 23 44.42 0.35 -13.78
C ALA A 23 44.18 0.70 -12.30
N SER A 24 42.97 0.45 -11.77
CA SER A 24 42.62 0.73 -10.37
C SER A 24 42.56 -0.57 -9.55
N PRO A 25 43.46 -0.77 -8.56
CA PRO A 25 43.38 -1.89 -7.64
C PRO A 25 42.06 -1.93 -6.85
N LYS A 26 41.46 -0.77 -6.56
CA LYS A 26 40.15 -0.63 -5.92
C LYS A 26 39.08 -1.38 -6.72
N ASN A 27 39.06 -1.21 -8.04
CA ASN A 27 38.08 -1.86 -8.91
C ASN A 27 38.17 -3.39 -8.85
N ARG A 28 39.39 -3.92 -8.85
CA ARG A 28 39.65 -5.37 -8.72
C ARG A 28 39.27 -5.89 -7.33
N LEU A 29 39.54 -5.12 -6.27
CA LEU A 29 39.12 -5.47 -4.91
C LEU A 29 37.59 -5.53 -4.82
N SER A 30 36.90 -4.48 -5.27
CA SER A 30 35.44 -4.42 -5.34
C SER A 30 34.86 -5.58 -6.15
N MET A 31 35.42 -5.87 -7.33
CA MET A 31 35.00 -7.00 -8.17
C MET A 31 35.12 -8.33 -7.42
N ASN A 32 36.26 -8.60 -6.79
CA ASN A 32 36.47 -9.85 -6.06
C ASN A 32 35.49 -10.00 -4.89
N ALA A 33 35.18 -8.91 -4.18
CA ALA A 33 34.22 -8.92 -3.09
C ALA A 33 32.78 -9.15 -3.59
N ILE A 34 32.33 -8.39 -4.58
CA ILE A 34 30.94 -8.41 -5.08
C ILE A 34 30.64 -9.67 -5.90
N THR A 35 31.60 -10.22 -6.64
CA THR A 35 31.36 -11.46 -7.42
C THR A 35 31.07 -12.66 -6.52
N LYS A 36 31.35 -12.57 -5.22
CA LYS A 36 31.04 -13.60 -4.23
C LYS A 36 29.95 -13.20 -3.23
N ASN A 37 29.59 -11.92 -3.14
CA ASN A 37 28.69 -11.40 -2.10
C ASN A 37 27.67 -10.42 -2.66
N PRO A 38 26.46 -10.31 -2.07
CA PRO A 38 25.53 -9.25 -2.43
C PRO A 38 26.15 -7.86 -2.22
N VAL A 39 25.89 -6.93 -3.14
CA VAL A 39 26.50 -5.59 -3.11
C VAL A 39 26.20 -4.83 -1.82
N HIS A 40 25.00 -4.97 -1.25
CA HIS A 40 24.61 -4.31 -0.01
C HIS A 40 25.42 -4.80 1.20
N SER A 41 25.82 -6.07 1.23
CA SER A 41 26.66 -6.62 2.30
C SER A 41 28.07 -6.04 2.25
N VAL A 42 28.59 -5.80 1.05
CA VAL A 42 29.91 -5.19 0.85
C VAL A 42 29.87 -3.68 1.09
N ALA A 43 28.80 -3.01 0.67
CA ALA A 43 28.64 -1.56 0.78
C ALA A 43 28.20 -1.09 2.17
N LEU A 44 27.81 -1.98 3.09
CA LEU A 44 27.27 -1.60 4.39
C LEU A 44 28.24 -0.72 5.19
N SER A 45 27.82 0.51 5.51
CA SER A 45 28.62 1.43 6.31
C SER A 45 28.63 0.99 7.77
N ARG A 46 29.78 0.50 8.23
CA ARG A 46 29.94 0.09 9.63
C ARG A 46 29.81 1.26 10.60
N GLU A 47 30.15 2.47 10.16
CA GLU A 47 29.97 3.69 10.95
C GLU A 47 28.49 3.95 11.21
N VAL A 48 27.65 3.94 10.17
CA VAL A 48 26.20 4.16 10.30
C VAL A 48 25.57 3.10 11.20
N VAL A 49 25.94 1.83 11.02
CA VAL A 49 25.47 0.74 11.89
C VAL A 49 25.82 0.98 13.36
N THR A 50 27.03 1.50 13.63
CA THR A 50 27.50 1.73 15.01
C THR A 50 26.89 2.98 15.64
N ARG A 51 26.64 4.02 14.84
CA ARG A 51 26.08 5.31 15.27
C ARG A 51 24.56 5.28 15.44
N THR A 52 23.87 4.35 14.76
CA THR A 52 22.41 4.28 14.82
C THR A 52 21.92 3.95 16.23
N ASP A 53 21.12 4.83 16.80
CA ASP A 53 20.47 4.66 18.10
C ASP A 53 18.94 4.57 17.91
N HIS A 54 18.33 3.58 18.55
CA HIS A 54 16.87 3.38 18.56
C HIS A 54 16.20 3.90 19.85
N THR A 55 16.88 4.78 20.59
CA THR A 55 16.27 5.57 21.65
C THR A 55 15.71 6.89 21.12
N PHE A 56 14.51 7.25 21.58
CA PHE A 56 13.76 8.42 21.09
C PHE A 56 13.24 9.23 22.29
N SER A 57 13.37 10.56 22.23
CA SER A 57 12.92 11.47 23.29
C SER A 57 11.40 11.47 23.50
N HIS A 58 10.64 11.20 22.44
CA HIS A 58 9.19 11.05 22.47
C HIS A 58 8.85 9.70 21.87
N LYS A 59 8.34 8.78 22.70
CA LYS A 59 8.03 7.40 22.31
C LYS A 59 6.59 7.08 22.68
N LEU A 60 5.81 6.67 21.68
CA LEU A 60 4.47 6.14 21.88
C LEU A 60 4.54 4.74 22.49
N ALA A 61 3.44 4.31 23.13
CA ALA A 61 3.33 2.92 23.60
C ALA A 61 3.53 1.95 22.43
N SER A 62 4.52 1.06 22.56
CA SER A 62 4.85 0.08 21.53
C SER A 62 3.95 -1.13 21.66
N ASN A 63 3.39 -1.56 20.54
CA ASN A 63 2.60 -2.79 20.42
C ASN A 63 3.39 -3.81 19.62
N LYS A 64 3.07 -5.10 19.80
CA LYS A 64 3.65 -6.16 18.97
C LYS A 64 3.45 -5.82 17.47
N ALA A 65 4.53 -5.97 16.71
CA ALA A 65 4.51 -5.75 15.27
C ALA A 65 3.54 -6.72 14.60
N THR A 66 2.87 -6.22 13.57
CA THR A 66 1.97 -6.98 12.71
C THR A 66 2.71 -7.41 11.44
N SER A 67 2.37 -8.57 10.88
CA SER A 67 2.98 -9.06 9.63
C SER A 67 1.95 -9.15 8.51
N GLN A 68 2.26 -8.52 7.38
CA GLN A 68 1.44 -8.61 6.16
C GLN A 68 1.82 -9.78 5.25
N GLU A 69 2.89 -10.50 5.60
CA GLU A 69 3.43 -11.64 4.84
C GLU A 69 3.65 -11.27 3.36
N HIS A 70 3.30 -12.17 2.44
CA HIS A 70 3.46 -12.02 1.00
C HIS A 70 2.25 -11.32 0.35
N SER A 71 1.87 -10.15 0.89
CA SER A 71 0.81 -9.31 0.35
C SER A 71 1.22 -7.83 0.33
N GLY A 72 0.62 -7.03 -0.54
CA GLY A 72 0.87 -5.58 -0.66
C GLY A 72 -0.01 -4.71 0.25
N ARG A 73 -0.37 -5.21 1.44
CA ARG A 73 -1.37 -4.59 2.33
C ARG A 73 -0.79 -3.57 3.33
N CYS A 74 0.43 -3.09 3.14
CA CYS A 74 1.12 -2.20 4.10
C CYS A 74 0.27 -1.01 4.55
N TRP A 75 -0.47 -0.39 3.62
CA TRP A 75 -1.37 0.72 3.90
C TRP A 75 -2.52 0.35 4.85
N LEU A 76 -3.15 -0.82 4.68
CA LEU A 76 -4.17 -1.34 5.59
C LEU A 76 -3.59 -1.66 6.96
N PHE A 77 -2.44 -2.35 7.00
CA PHE A 77 -1.77 -2.67 8.27
C PHE A 77 -1.40 -1.40 9.04
N SER A 78 -0.82 -0.42 8.36
CA SER A 78 -0.46 0.87 8.97
C SER A 78 -1.71 1.64 9.44
N GLY A 79 -2.77 1.71 8.63
CA GLY A 79 -4.02 2.38 9.01
C GLY A 79 -4.70 1.72 10.20
N LEU A 80 -4.77 0.39 10.22
CA LEU A 80 -5.30 -0.37 11.34
C LEU A 80 -4.39 -0.32 12.57
N ASN A 81 -3.08 -0.12 12.40
CA ASN A 81 -2.16 0.12 13.52
C ASN A 81 -2.40 1.47 14.21
N VAL A 82 -2.84 2.49 13.46
CA VAL A 82 -3.32 3.75 14.05
C VAL A 82 -4.60 3.50 14.84
N LEU A 83 -5.60 2.86 14.24
CA LEU A 83 -6.91 2.63 14.87
C LEU A 83 -6.85 1.67 16.08
N ARG A 84 -6.00 0.63 16.03
CA ARG A 84 -5.89 -0.33 17.13
C ARG A 84 -5.33 0.31 18.40
N ALA A 85 -4.53 1.36 18.29
CA ALA A 85 -4.00 2.07 19.46
C ALA A 85 -5.14 2.70 20.27
N GLU A 86 -6.12 3.32 19.61
CA GLU A 86 -7.32 3.83 20.29
C GLU A 86 -8.21 2.70 20.82
N ALA A 87 -8.41 1.63 20.06
CA ALA A 87 -9.16 0.46 20.53
C ALA A 87 -8.55 -0.13 21.82
N MET A 88 -7.24 -0.33 21.85
CA MET A 88 -6.52 -0.86 23.01
C MET A 88 -6.65 0.08 24.22
N LYS A 89 -6.58 1.39 24.00
CA LYS A 89 -6.77 2.39 25.06
C LYS A 89 -8.20 2.34 25.61
N ASN A 90 -9.20 2.38 24.73
CA ASN A 90 -10.62 2.44 25.10
C ASN A 90 -11.13 1.13 25.73
N MET A 91 -10.58 -0.01 25.33
CA MET A 91 -10.93 -1.33 25.89
C MET A 91 -9.99 -1.77 27.03
N ASN A 92 -8.99 -0.95 27.38
CA ASN A 92 -7.93 -1.29 28.33
C ASN A 92 -7.24 -2.63 28.01
N MET A 93 -6.95 -2.92 26.74
CA MET A 93 -6.33 -4.18 26.31
C MET A 93 -4.81 -4.07 26.21
N LYS A 94 -4.10 -5.15 26.59
CA LYS A 94 -2.63 -5.26 26.46
C LYS A 94 -2.20 -5.58 25.03
N GLU A 95 -2.91 -6.49 24.38
CA GLU A 95 -2.64 -6.92 23.01
C GLU A 95 -3.95 -6.99 22.25
N PHE A 96 -3.98 -6.42 21.05
CA PHE A 96 -5.15 -6.42 20.19
C PHE A 96 -4.73 -6.17 18.74
N GLU A 97 -5.45 -6.79 17.81
CA GLU A 97 -5.33 -6.52 16.40
C GLU A 97 -6.73 -6.40 15.77
N LEU A 98 -6.83 -5.49 14.81
CA LEU A 98 -7.97 -5.40 13.91
C LEU A 98 -7.73 -6.30 12.69
N SER A 99 -8.79 -6.85 12.12
CA SER A 99 -8.70 -7.75 10.97
C SER A 99 -8.28 -6.99 9.71
N GLN A 100 -7.08 -7.31 9.23
CA GLN A 100 -6.58 -6.83 7.95
C GLN A 100 -7.21 -7.58 6.77
N SER A 101 -7.55 -8.86 6.94
CA SER A 101 -8.28 -9.66 5.94
C SER A 101 -9.71 -9.13 5.70
N TYR A 102 -10.39 -8.63 6.73
CA TYR A 102 -11.70 -7.96 6.59
C TYR A 102 -11.63 -6.73 5.69
N GLN A 103 -10.64 -5.86 5.90
CA GLN A 103 -10.45 -4.68 5.06
C GLN A 103 -10.01 -5.06 3.64
N MET A 104 -9.16 -6.08 3.49
CA MET A 104 -8.74 -6.60 2.19
C MET A 104 -9.92 -7.12 1.37
N PHE A 105 -10.88 -7.81 2.00
CA PHE A 105 -12.06 -8.31 1.32
C PHE A 105 -12.84 -7.17 0.67
N TRP A 106 -13.19 -6.16 1.47
CA TRP A 106 -14.00 -5.04 1.00
C TRP A 106 -13.25 -4.18 -0.01
N ASP A 107 -11.95 -3.92 0.20
CA ASP A 107 -11.12 -3.20 -0.75
C ASP A 107 -11.10 -3.87 -2.13
N LYS A 108 -10.93 -5.20 -2.17
CA LYS A 108 -10.88 -5.94 -3.44
C LYS A 108 -12.21 -5.96 -4.17
N LEU A 109 -13.31 -6.12 -3.43
CA LEU A 109 -14.64 -6.06 -4.02
C LEU A 109 -14.93 -4.67 -4.60
N GLU A 110 -14.60 -3.63 -3.83
CA GLU A 110 -14.82 -2.24 -4.23
C GLU A 110 -13.93 -1.85 -5.41
N LYS A 111 -12.64 -2.19 -5.39
CA LYS A 111 -11.75 -1.99 -6.55
C LYS A 111 -12.24 -2.70 -7.80
N SER A 112 -12.82 -3.90 -7.64
CA SER A 112 -13.43 -4.61 -8.78
C SER A 112 -14.60 -3.82 -9.36
N ASN A 113 -15.48 -3.29 -8.51
CA ASN A 113 -16.59 -2.43 -8.93
C ASN A 113 -16.08 -1.11 -9.56
N TYR A 114 -15.10 -0.47 -8.94
CA TYR A 114 -14.47 0.77 -9.41
C TYR A 114 -13.83 0.60 -10.78
N PHE A 115 -13.11 -0.50 -10.98
CA PHE A 115 -12.53 -0.83 -12.28
C PHE A 115 -13.62 -1.04 -13.34
N LEU A 116 -14.68 -1.80 -13.05
CA LEU A 116 -15.75 -2.04 -14.02
C LEU A 116 -16.53 -0.75 -14.34
N GLU A 117 -16.79 0.12 -13.37
CA GLU A 117 -17.31 1.46 -13.65
C GLU A 117 -16.33 2.29 -14.48
N SER A 118 -15.03 2.22 -14.19
CA SER A 118 -14.01 2.92 -14.99
C SER A 118 -14.08 2.49 -16.46
N VAL A 119 -14.23 1.18 -16.73
CA VAL A 119 -14.44 0.65 -18.08
C VAL A 119 -15.68 1.28 -18.74
N ILE A 120 -16.80 1.34 -18.03
CA ILE A 120 -18.06 1.91 -18.53
C ILE A 120 -17.91 3.42 -18.81
N THR A 121 -17.16 4.15 -17.98
CA THR A 121 -16.92 5.58 -18.21
C THR A 121 -15.90 5.88 -19.31
N THR A 122 -15.12 4.87 -19.73
CA THR A 122 -14.09 5.00 -20.77
C THR A 122 -14.43 4.18 -22.02
N LEU A 123 -15.70 3.97 -22.33
CA LEU A 123 -16.12 3.17 -23.49
C LEU A 123 -15.58 3.76 -24.81
N ASP A 124 -15.52 5.09 -24.90
CA ASP A 124 -15.01 5.82 -26.08
C ASP A 124 -13.48 5.88 -26.18
N GLU A 125 -12.74 5.50 -25.12
CA GLU A 125 -11.28 5.45 -25.16
C GLU A 125 -10.79 4.30 -26.05
N PRO A 126 -9.72 4.50 -26.86
CA PRO A 126 -9.13 3.42 -27.65
C PRO A 126 -8.64 2.27 -26.78
N ILE A 127 -8.83 1.04 -27.24
CA ILE A 127 -8.44 -0.17 -26.50
C ILE A 127 -6.91 -0.27 -26.27
N ASP A 128 -6.11 0.26 -27.19
CA ASP A 128 -4.66 0.38 -27.11
C ASP A 128 -4.21 1.77 -26.61
N GLY A 129 -5.17 2.61 -26.22
CA GLY A 129 -4.94 3.92 -25.64
C GLY A 129 -4.24 3.84 -24.29
N ARG A 130 -3.46 4.87 -23.97
CA ARG A 130 -2.64 4.92 -22.74
C ARG A 130 -3.48 4.72 -21.47
N LEU A 131 -4.65 5.36 -21.41
CA LEU A 131 -5.53 5.30 -20.24
C LEU A 131 -6.12 3.89 -20.06
N PHE A 132 -6.72 3.32 -21.11
CA PHE A 132 -7.34 2.01 -21.00
C PHE A 132 -6.30 0.90 -20.71
N MET A 133 -5.13 0.97 -21.36
CA MET A 133 -4.02 0.06 -21.07
C MET A 133 -3.50 0.20 -19.62
N PHE A 134 -3.55 1.40 -19.05
CA PHE A 134 -3.24 1.61 -17.64
C PHE A 134 -4.27 0.95 -16.72
N LEU A 135 -5.57 1.13 -16.98
CA LEU A 135 -6.66 0.51 -16.19
C LEU A 135 -6.56 -1.02 -16.22
N LEU A 136 -6.22 -1.61 -17.36
CA LEU A 136 -6.06 -3.06 -17.52
C LEU A 136 -4.80 -3.63 -16.85
N LYS A 137 -3.79 -2.80 -16.54
CA LYS A 137 -2.47 -3.27 -16.10
C LYS A 137 -2.54 -4.03 -14.78
N ASP A 138 -3.17 -3.44 -13.76
CA ASP A 138 -3.28 -4.07 -12.43
C ASP A 138 -4.53 -3.57 -11.66
N PRO A 139 -5.75 -3.94 -12.12
CA PRO A 139 -7.00 -3.42 -11.59
C PRO A 139 -7.31 -3.86 -10.14
N LEU A 140 -6.61 -4.87 -9.63
CA LEU A 140 -6.85 -5.45 -8.31
C LEU A 140 -5.58 -5.50 -7.44
N GLN A 141 -4.64 -4.59 -7.66
CA GLN A 141 -3.44 -4.49 -6.82
C GLN A 141 -3.82 -4.35 -5.33
N ASP A 142 -2.99 -4.91 -4.44
CA ASP A 142 -3.24 -4.85 -2.99
C ASP A 142 -3.08 -3.44 -2.43
N GLY A 143 -2.23 -2.60 -3.03
CA GLY A 143 -1.86 -1.28 -2.52
C GLY A 143 -3.02 -0.29 -2.56
N GLY A 144 -2.96 0.73 -1.70
CA GLY A 144 -3.98 1.76 -1.59
C GLY A 144 -3.45 2.98 -0.84
N GLN A 145 -4.34 3.94 -0.62
CA GLN A 145 -4.03 5.25 -0.06
C GLN A 145 -4.88 5.56 1.17
N TRP A 146 -4.53 6.61 1.92
CA TRP A 146 -5.23 6.97 3.15
C TRP A 146 -6.74 7.21 2.94
N ASP A 147 -7.14 7.97 1.93
CA ASP A 147 -8.56 8.24 1.66
C ASP A 147 -9.34 6.96 1.26
N MET A 148 -8.69 6.05 0.53
CA MET A 148 -9.24 4.73 0.22
C MET A 148 -9.49 3.90 1.48
N PHE A 149 -8.62 4.04 2.50
CA PHE A 149 -8.77 3.33 3.77
C PHE A 149 -9.92 3.92 4.58
N ILE A 150 -10.04 5.25 4.61
CA ILE A 150 -11.18 5.94 5.22
C ILE A 150 -12.50 5.48 4.59
N ASN A 151 -12.58 5.41 3.26
CA ASN A 151 -13.80 4.97 2.56
C ASN A 151 -14.25 3.59 3.05
N LEU A 152 -13.33 2.64 3.21
CA LEU A 152 -13.64 1.29 3.66
C LEU A 152 -14.11 1.28 5.12
N VAL A 153 -13.41 1.98 6.01
CA VAL A 153 -13.78 2.01 7.43
C VAL A 153 -15.13 2.70 7.62
N LYS A 154 -15.42 3.79 6.91
CA LYS A 154 -16.73 4.46 6.97
C LYS A 154 -17.85 3.56 6.48
N LYS A 155 -17.65 2.90 5.33
CA LYS A 155 -18.69 2.10 4.68
C LYS A 155 -18.92 0.75 5.37
N TYR A 156 -17.87 0.09 5.82
CA TYR A 156 -17.91 -1.29 6.29
C TYR A 156 -17.53 -1.47 7.77
N GLY A 157 -17.11 -0.40 8.46
CA GLY A 157 -16.59 -0.50 9.81
C GLY A 157 -15.30 -1.31 9.87
N ILE A 158 -15.05 -1.90 11.04
CA ILE A 158 -13.87 -2.72 11.33
C ILE A 158 -14.25 -3.85 12.28
N VAL A 159 -13.47 -4.92 12.30
CA VAL A 159 -13.67 -6.05 13.22
C VAL A 159 -12.35 -6.45 13.89
N PRO A 160 -12.38 -7.04 15.09
CA PRO A 160 -11.22 -7.71 15.67
C PRO A 160 -10.66 -8.80 14.74
N LYS A 161 -9.34 -9.01 14.77
CA LYS A 161 -8.67 -10.06 13.99
C LYS A 161 -9.17 -11.47 14.33
N SER A 162 -9.61 -11.70 15.57
CA SER A 162 -10.20 -12.98 15.98
C SER A 162 -11.56 -13.28 15.34
N VAL A 163 -12.27 -12.26 14.83
CA VAL A 163 -13.58 -12.41 14.19
C VAL A 163 -13.42 -12.77 12.71
N MET A 164 -12.43 -12.19 12.03
CA MET A 164 -12.07 -12.56 10.67
C MET A 164 -10.54 -12.72 10.61
N PRO A 165 -10.01 -13.93 10.82
CA PRO A 165 -8.58 -14.18 10.83
C PRO A 165 -7.98 -14.11 9.41
N GLU A 166 -6.67 -14.24 9.33
CA GLU A 166 -5.96 -14.38 8.06
C GLU A 166 -6.25 -15.76 7.43
N THR A 167 -6.22 -15.82 6.10
CA THR A 167 -6.25 -17.04 5.30
C THR A 167 -4.92 -17.20 4.54
N GLU A 168 -4.74 -18.29 3.80
CA GLU A 168 -3.59 -18.43 2.90
C GLU A 168 -3.53 -17.26 1.93
N SER A 169 -4.65 -16.92 1.29
CA SER A 169 -4.67 -15.93 0.22
C SER A 169 -4.64 -14.49 0.75
N SER A 170 -5.01 -14.24 2.01
CA SER A 170 -4.75 -12.92 2.61
C SER A 170 -3.26 -12.71 2.89
N SER A 171 -2.55 -13.76 3.31
CA SER A 171 -1.10 -13.74 3.57
C SER A 171 -0.23 -13.99 2.33
N ASN A 172 -0.81 -14.42 1.20
CA ASN A 172 -0.12 -14.73 -0.05
C ASN A 172 -1.04 -14.45 -1.26
N SER A 173 -1.26 -13.16 -1.54
CA SER A 173 -2.36 -12.70 -2.41
C SER A 173 -2.16 -12.93 -3.91
N ARG A 174 -0.94 -13.30 -4.34
CA ARG A 174 -0.55 -13.33 -5.76
C ARG A 174 -1.49 -14.15 -6.64
N VAL A 175 -1.85 -15.37 -6.21
CA VAL A 175 -2.67 -16.29 -7.03
C VAL A 175 -4.12 -15.79 -7.12
N MET A 176 -4.70 -15.37 -5.99
CA MET A 176 -6.04 -14.77 -5.97
C MET A 176 -6.11 -13.55 -6.89
N ASN A 177 -5.15 -12.62 -6.77
CA ASN A 177 -5.11 -11.42 -7.59
C ASN A 177 -5.00 -11.75 -9.09
N LEU A 178 -4.15 -12.71 -9.46
CA LEU A 178 -4.01 -13.14 -10.85
C LEU A 178 -5.34 -13.63 -11.44
N LEU A 179 -6.06 -14.50 -10.71
CA LEU A 179 -7.30 -15.10 -11.19
C LEU A 179 -8.44 -14.08 -11.27
N ILE A 180 -8.58 -13.22 -10.26
CA ILE A 180 -9.61 -12.17 -10.26
C ILE A 180 -9.30 -11.13 -11.34
N THR A 181 -8.04 -10.68 -11.47
CA THR A 181 -7.64 -9.76 -12.54
C THR A 181 -7.91 -10.34 -13.94
N LYS A 182 -7.67 -11.64 -14.15
CA LYS A 182 -8.04 -12.32 -15.40
C LYS A 182 -9.55 -12.20 -15.67
N LYS A 183 -10.38 -12.41 -14.64
CA LYS A 183 -11.84 -12.28 -14.76
C LYS A 183 -12.29 -10.83 -15.02
N LEU A 184 -11.67 -9.86 -14.35
CA LEU A 184 -11.95 -8.44 -14.59
C LEU A 184 -11.61 -8.01 -16.02
N ARG A 185 -10.50 -8.49 -16.59
CA ARG A 185 -10.16 -8.21 -18.00
C ARG A 185 -11.14 -8.85 -18.99
N GLU A 186 -11.59 -10.07 -18.70
CA GLU A 186 -12.67 -10.72 -19.48
C GLU A 186 -13.96 -9.89 -19.43
N TYR A 187 -14.32 -9.36 -18.25
CA TYR A 187 -15.47 -8.50 -18.06
C TYR A 187 -15.33 -7.14 -18.73
N ALA A 188 -14.14 -6.55 -18.73
CA ALA A 188 -13.88 -5.33 -19.48
C ALA A 188 -14.13 -5.51 -20.98
N ALA A 189 -13.69 -6.65 -21.55
CA ALA A 189 -13.94 -6.98 -22.94
C ALA A 189 -15.45 -7.20 -23.21
N GLN A 190 -16.16 -7.90 -22.31
CA GLN A 190 -17.61 -8.09 -22.43
C GLN A 190 -18.39 -6.77 -22.39
N LEU A 191 -18.10 -5.88 -21.44
CA LEU A 191 -18.79 -4.60 -21.30
C LEU A 191 -18.59 -3.71 -22.54
N ARG A 192 -17.37 -3.66 -23.08
CA ARG A 192 -17.08 -2.92 -24.31
C ARG A 192 -17.74 -3.55 -25.53
N GLY A 193 -17.72 -4.88 -25.65
CA GLY A 193 -18.43 -5.59 -26.72
C GLY A 193 -19.94 -5.34 -26.69
N MET A 194 -20.57 -5.36 -25.51
CA MET A 194 -21.98 -4.99 -25.36
C MET A 194 -22.24 -3.56 -25.83
N HIS A 195 -21.34 -2.61 -25.52
CA HIS A 195 -21.47 -1.24 -26.01
C HIS A 195 -21.36 -1.15 -27.53
N GLU A 196 -20.43 -1.88 -28.16
CA GLU A 196 -20.27 -1.98 -29.62
C GLU A 196 -21.52 -2.58 -30.29
N GLU A 197 -22.21 -3.51 -29.61
CA GLU A 197 -23.50 -4.07 -30.03
C GLU A 197 -24.69 -3.10 -29.86
N GLY A 198 -24.46 -1.89 -29.32
CA GLY A 198 -25.47 -0.85 -29.14
C GLY A 198 -26.26 -0.93 -27.83
N ASN A 199 -25.81 -1.72 -26.85
CA ASN A 199 -26.44 -1.76 -25.53
C ASN A 199 -26.22 -0.44 -24.77
N GLY A 200 -27.27 0.02 -24.08
CA GLY A 200 -27.22 1.23 -23.26
C GLY A 200 -26.48 1.02 -21.93
N ILE A 201 -26.08 2.13 -21.30
CA ILE A 201 -25.33 2.14 -20.03
C ILE A 201 -26.04 1.37 -18.91
N ASP A 202 -27.37 1.43 -18.84
CA ASP A 202 -28.15 0.71 -17.81
C ASP A 202 -28.00 -0.81 -17.94
N ALA A 203 -28.03 -1.34 -19.17
CA ALA A 203 -27.83 -2.77 -19.42
C ALA A 203 -26.39 -3.22 -19.08
N LEU A 204 -25.39 -2.36 -19.33
CA LEU A 204 -24.01 -2.61 -18.92
C LEU A 204 -23.86 -2.66 -17.40
N ARG A 205 -24.55 -1.78 -16.67
CA ARG A 205 -24.54 -1.75 -15.20
C ARG A 205 -25.28 -2.94 -14.59
N GLU A 206 -26.41 -3.36 -15.17
CA GLU A 206 -27.09 -4.61 -14.77
C GLU A 206 -26.14 -5.81 -14.93
N ARG A 207 -25.46 -5.91 -16.08
CA ARG A 207 -24.46 -6.96 -16.31
C ARG A 207 -23.30 -6.87 -15.31
N LYS A 208 -22.85 -5.67 -14.94
CA LYS A 208 -21.81 -5.47 -13.93
C LYS A 208 -22.20 -6.05 -12.57
N GLU A 209 -23.47 -5.98 -12.17
CA GLU A 209 -23.93 -6.59 -10.90
C GLU A 209 -23.76 -8.12 -10.89
N GLU A 210 -24.08 -8.78 -11.99
CA GLU A 210 -23.85 -10.22 -12.16
C GLU A 210 -22.35 -10.56 -12.12
N MET A 211 -21.54 -9.74 -12.78
CA MET A 211 -20.08 -9.85 -12.77
C MET A 211 -19.53 -9.74 -11.34
N LEU A 212 -20.01 -8.77 -10.56
CA LEU A 212 -19.61 -8.57 -9.16
C LEU A 212 -20.07 -9.70 -8.25
N THR A 213 -21.19 -10.35 -8.53
CA THR A 213 -21.62 -11.56 -7.81
C THR A 213 -20.58 -12.68 -7.96
N VAL A 214 -19.99 -12.84 -9.14
CA VAL A 214 -18.90 -13.80 -9.37
C VAL A 214 -17.64 -13.39 -8.62
N ILE A 215 -17.27 -12.11 -8.63
CA ILE A 215 -16.09 -11.61 -7.89
C ILE A 215 -16.26 -11.81 -6.39
N TYR A 216 -17.43 -11.47 -5.83
CA TYR A 216 -17.75 -11.71 -4.42
C TYR A 216 -17.57 -13.17 -4.05
N ARG A 217 -18.08 -14.09 -4.89
CA ARG A 217 -17.90 -15.54 -4.69
C ARG A 217 -16.43 -15.94 -4.68
N MET A 218 -15.62 -15.43 -5.61
CA MET A 218 -14.17 -15.70 -5.63
C MET A 218 -13.48 -15.20 -4.35
N LEU A 219 -13.77 -13.97 -3.94
CA LEU A 219 -13.22 -13.39 -2.70
C LEU A 219 -13.64 -14.19 -1.46
N ALA A 220 -14.91 -14.58 -1.36
CA ALA A 220 -15.42 -15.37 -0.24
C ALA A 220 -14.78 -16.76 -0.17
N ILE A 221 -14.46 -17.38 -1.31
CA ILE A 221 -13.72 -18.65 -1.35
C ILE A 221 -12.28 -18.48 -0.83
N HIS A 222 -11.61 -17.37 -1.16
CA HIS A 222 -10.22 -17.13 -0.77
C HIS A 222 -10.06 -16.58 0.66
N LEU A 223 -10.98 -15.74 1.11
CA LEU A 223 -10.83 -14.91 2.32
C LEU A 223 -11.87 -15.24 3.40
N GLY A 224 -12.86 -16.09 3.10
CA GLY A 224 -14.04 -16.27 3.93
C GLY A 224 -15.09 -15.18 3.72
N GLN A 225 -16.30 -15.40 4.24
CA GLN A 225 -17.35 -14.39 4.19
C GLN A 225 -17.17 -13.35 5.31
N PRO A 226 -17.22 -12.04 5.02
CA PRO A 226 -17.18 -11.03 6.06
C PRO A 226 -18.36 -11.15 7.03
N PRO A 227 -18.13 -11.04 8.35
CA PRO A 227 -19.18 -11.07 9.35
C PRO A 227 -20.11 -9.85 9.20
N ARG A 228 -21.42 -10.08 9.27
CA ARG A 228 -22.42 -8.99 9.35
C ARG A 228 -22.65 -8.50 10.78
N SER A 229 -22.46 -9.41 11.73
CA SER A 229 -22.45 -9.21 13.18
C SER A 229 -21.56 -10.28 13.81
N PHE A 230 -21.11 -10.04 15.04
CA PHE A 230 -20.30 -11.01 15.79
C PHE A 230 -20.49 -10.80 17.29
N PHE A 231 -20.28 -11.85 18.08
CA PHE A 231 -20.22 -11.73 19.54
C PHE A 231 -18.85 -11.21 19.97
N TRP A 232 -18.83 -10.14 20.76
CA TRP A 232 -17.59 -9.57 21.30
C TRP A 232 -17.54 -9.61 22.83
N GLN A 233 -16.42 -10.11 23.33
CA GLN A 233 -16.07 -10.19 24.75
C GLN A 233 -14.56 -10.26 24.89
N TRP A 234 -14.02 -9.71 25.99
CA TRP A 234 -12.57 -9.67 26.23
C TRP A 234 -12.26 -9.58 27.72
N HIS A 235 -11.02 -9.87 28.08
CA HIS A 235 -10.44 -9.49 29.38
C HIS A 235 -9.55 -8.27 29.17
N ASP A 236 -9.65 -7.30 30.06
CA ASP A 236 -8.74 -6.14 30.04
C ASP A 236 -7.42 -6.45 30.76
N LYS A 237 -6.53 -5.45 30.86
CA LYS A 237 -5.23 -5.58 31.55
C LYS A 237 -5.34 -5.94 33.04
N ASP A 238 -6.51 -5.74 33.64
CA ASP A 238 -6.79 -6.01 35.05
C ASP A 238 -7.49 -7.37 35.24
N GLU A 239 -7.50 -8.22 34.19
CA GLU A 239 -8.19 -9.52 34.13
C GLU A 239 -9.70 -9.42 34.34
N LYS A 240 -10.29 -8.23 34.16
CA LYS A 240 -11.74 -8.05 34.27
C LYS A 240 -12.41 -8.46 32.98
N PHE A 241 -13.43 -9.31 33.09
CA PHE A 241 -14.25 -9.74 31.95
C PHE A 241 -15.20 -8.63 31.51
N HIS A 242 -15.25 -8.39 30.20
CA HIS A 242 -16.18 -7.50 29.53
C HIS A 242 -16.94 -8.24 28.43
N ARG A 243 -18.20 -7.84 28.20
CA ARG A 243 -19.03 -8.40 27.12
C ARG A 243 -19.81 -7.28 26.44
N ALA A 244 -19.65 -7.17 25.12
CA ALA A 244 -20.43 -6.26 24.29
C ALA A 244 -21.74 -6.90 23.79
N GLY A 245 -21.80 -8.23 23.76
CA GLY A 245 -22.88 -8.98 23.12
C GLY A 245 -22.64 -9.13 21.62
N GLU A 246 -23.71 -9.36 20.87
CA GLU A 246 -23.68 -9.28 19.41
C GLU A 246 -23.55 -7.82 18.97
N ILE A 247 -22.61 -7.55 18.07
CA ILE A 247 -22.28 -6.20 17.59
C ILE A 247 -21.98 -6.22 16.10
N ARG A 248 -22.31 -5.13 15.40
CA ARG A 248 -21.96 -4.93 13.98
C ARG A 248 -20.58 -4.29 13.81
N PRO A 249 -19.89 -4.47 12.67
CA PRO A 249 -18.57 -3.85 12.42
C PRO A 249 -18.54 -2.31 12.57
N GLN A 250 -19.59 -1.60 12.16
CA GLN A 250 -19.68 -0.13 12.33
C GLN A 250 -19.86 0.25 13.79
N GLU A 251 -20.75 -0.43 14.51
CA GLU A 251 -20.95 -0.22 15.95
C GLU A 251 -19.68 -0.52 16.75
N PHE A 252 -18.87 -1.49 16.32
CA PHE A 252 -17.58 -1.79 16.94
C PHE A 252 -16.60 -0.60 16.78
N PHE A 253 -16.54 -0.01 15.58
CA PHE A 253 -15.75 1.20 15.34
C PHE A 253 -16.21 2.35 16.25
N ASP A 254 -17.51 2.64 16.27
CA ASP A 254 -18.10 3.76 17.02
C ASP A 254 -17.94 3.61 18.54
N ARG A 255 -17.98 2.38 19.06
CA ARG A 255 -17.90 2.12 20.50
C ARG A 255 -16.47 2.02 21.01
N TYR A 256 -15.60 1.35 20.26
CA TYR A 256 -14.29 0.93 20.76
C TYR A 256 -13.13 1.66 20.10
N VAL A 257 -13.24 2.11 18.85
CA VAL A 257 -12.18 2.89 18.20
C VAL A 257 -12.39 4.39 18.36
N LYS A 258 -13.60 4.91 18.08
CA LYS A 258 -13.95 6.33 18.31
C LYS A 258 -12.99 7.32 17.66
N TYR A 259 -12.48 6.99 16.48
CA TYR A 259 -11.53 7.83 15.77
C TYR A 259 -12.26 8.74 14.79
N ASP A 260 -12.04 10.05 14.87
CA ASP A 260 -12.56 10.98 13.87
C ASP A 260 -11.74 10.89 12.57
N LEU A 261 -12.28 10.15 11.59
CA LEU A 261 -11.64 9.94 10.29
C LEU A 261 -11.60 11.21 9.45
N ASP A 262 -12.51 12.16 9.67
CA ASP A 262 -12.60 13.42 8.93
C ASP A 262 -11.65 14.50 9.45
N SER A 263 -11.17 14.34 10.69
CA SER A 263 -10.16 15.23 11.27
C SER A 263 -8.76 15.13 10.64
N MET A 264 -8.53 14.13 9.76
CA MET A 264 -7.21 13.84 9.18
C MET A 264 -7.03 14.47 7.80
N ALA A 265 -5.82 14.94 7.52
CA ALA A 265 -5.41 15.41 6.20
C ALA A 265 -4.21 14.58 5.69
N CYS A 266 -4.24 14.18 4.42
CA CYS A 266 -3.10 13.53 3.79
C CYS A 266 -2.15 14.58 3.22
N LEU A 267 -0.99 14.70 3.87
CA LEU A 267 0.11 15.55 3.39
C LEU A 267 1.01 14.74 2.46
N ILE A 268 1.52 15.38 1.42
CA ILE A 268 2.61 14.84 0.59
C ILE A 268 3.74 15.86 0.51
N ASN A 269 4.94 15.38 0.19
CA ASN A 269 6.02 16.22 -0.31
C ASN A 269 6.44 15.71 -1.68
N CYS A 270 6.02 16.41 -2.73
CA CYS A 270 6.38 16.11 -4.11
C CYS A 270 7.02 17.36 -4.73
N PRO A 271 8.36 17.49 -4.69
CA PRO A 271 9.07 18.70 -5.10
C PRO A 271 9.29 18.74 -6.64
N THR A 272 8.29 18.36 -7.43
CA THR A 272 8.35 18.42 -8.89
C THR A 272 7.75 19.73 -9.39
N ALA A 273 8.27 20.26 -10.51
CA ALA A 273 7.90 21.59 -11.01
C ALA A 273 6.39 21.73 -11.34
N ASP A 274 5.73 20.63 -11.71
CA ASP A 274 4.30 20.58 -12.02
C ASP A 274 3.39 20.55 -10.77
N LYS A 275 3.97 20.42 -9.56
CA LYS A 275 3.22 20.33 -8.30
C LYS A 275 3.67 21.40 -7.30
N PRO A 276 3.35 22.69 -7.51
CA PRO A 276 3.62 23.72 -6.51
C PRO A 276 3.03 23.36 -5.14
N PHE A 277 3.75 23.71 -4.07
CA PHE A 277 3.30 23.54 -2.69
C PHE A 277 2.06 24.41 -2.38
N GLY A 278 1.33 24.05 -1.33
CA GLY A 278 0.10 24.75 -0.91
C GLY A 278 -1.10 24.49 -1.81
N LYS A 279 -1.05 23.43 -2.63
CA LYS A 279 -2.13 23.02 -3.54
C LYS A 279 -2.61 21.62 -3.22
N LEU A 280 -3.88 21.37 -3.52
CA LEU A 280 -4.51 20.07 -3.44
C LEU A 280 -4.41 19.35 -4.77
N TYR A 281 -4.07 18.06 -4.70
CA TYR A 281 -3.99 17.18 -5.86
C TYR A 281 -4.84 15.94 -5.64
N THR A 282 -5.37 15.41 -6.74
CA THR A 282 -5.94 14.08 -6.81
C THR A 282 -5.33 13.35 -8.00
N VAL A 283 -5.56 12.04 -8.11
CA VAL A 283 -5.09 11.23 -9.22
C VAL A 283 -6.29 10.58 -9.88
N GLU A 284 -6.47 10.85 -11.17
CA GLU A 284 -7.57 10.32 -11.95
C GLU A 284 -7.55 8.78 -11.93
N TYR A 285 -8.72 8.16 -11.76
CA TYR A 285 -8.90 6.71 -11.63
C TYR A 285 -8.13 6.02 -10.49
N LEU A 286 -7.58 6.78 -9.52
CA LEU A 286 -7.04 6.21 -8.29
C LEU A 286 -8.12 6.21 -7.20
N GLY A 287 -8.69 5.04 -6.91
CA GLY A 287 -9.76 4.89 -5.93
C GLY A 287 -10.15 3.43 -5.69
N ASN A 288 -11.12 3.22 -4.80
CA ASN A 288 -11.70 1.91 -4.54
C ASN A 288 -13.23 1.96 -4.42
N VAL A 289 -13.79 2.84 -3.59
CA VAL A 289 -15.25 2.96 -3.43
C VAL A 289 -15.78 3.97 -4.45
N VAL A 290 -16.64 3.52 -5.38
CA VAL A 290 -17.35 4.41 -6.32
C VAL A 290 -18.20 5.40 -5.54
N ASP A 291 -18.16 6.68 -5.93
CA ASP A 291 -18.77 7.82 -5.24
C ASP A 291 -18.28 8.03 -3.79
N GLY A 292 -17.22 7.34 -3.39
CA GLY A 292 -16.53 7.56 -2.13
C GLY A 292 -15.71 8.85 -2.14
N GLN A 293 -15.03 9.11 -1.02
CA GLN A 293 -14.09 10.21 -0.93
C GLN A 293 -12.97 10.04 -1.95
N ILE A 294 -12.78 11.05 -2.80
CA ILE A 294 -11.63 11.12 -3.70
C ILE A 294 -10.34 11.21 -2.90
N ILE A 295 -9.24 10.82 -3.52
CA ILE A 295 -7.92 10.99 -2.91
C ILE A 295 -7.54 12.47 -2.91
N ARG A 296 -7.10 12.97 -1.76
CA ARG A 296 -6.75 14.38 -1.57
C ARG A 296 -5.36 14.48 -0.97
N TYR A 297 -4.43 14.99 -1.75
CA TYR A 297 -3.08 15.26 -1.30
C TYR A 297 -2.84 16.76 -1.18
N LEU A 298 -2.52 17.23 0.02
CA LEU A 298 -1.99 18.58 0.19
C LEU A 298 -0.47 18.54 0.04
N ASN A 299 0.06 19.13 -1.03
CA ASN A 299 1.51 19.18 -1.22
C ASN A 299 2.11 20.28 -0.33
N VAL A 300 3.03 19.90 0.55
CA VAL A 300 3.65 20.79 1.52
C VAL A 300 5.17 20.67 1.47
N GLU A 301 5.85 21.72 1.93
CA GLU A 301 7.30 21.68 2.09
C GLU A 301 7.72 20.68 3.18
N MET A 302 8.91 20.10 3.04
CA MET A 302 9.43 19.10 3.96
C MET A 302 9.50 19.57 5.43
N PRO A 303 9.84 20.84 5.75
CA PRO A 303 9.77 21.33 7.14
C PRO A 303 8.37 21.24 7.74
N VAL A 304 7.34 21.62 6.98
CA VAL A 304 5.93 21.52 7.39
C VAL A 304 5.52 20.06 7.58
N PHE A 305 5.90 19.20 6.63
CA PHE A 305 5.64 17.76 6.68
C PHE A 305 6.20 17.12 7.97
N LYS A 306 7.48 17.39 8.29
CA LYS A 306 8.15 16.89 9.49
C LYS A 306 7.55 17.46 10.76
N GLN A 307 7.24 18.75 10.78
CA GLN A 307 6.64 19.41 11.94
C GLN A 307 5.26 18.83 12.27
N ALA A 308 4.42 18.59 11.27
CA ALA A 308 3.11 17.97 11.47
C ALA A 308 3.22 16.56 12.09
N ALA A 309 4.15 15.74 11.61
CA ALA A 309 4.39 14.42 12.17
C ALA A 309 4.92 14.48 13.61
N ALA A 310 5.85 15.41 13.90
CA ALA A 310 6.40 15.58 15.24
C ALA A 310 5.33 16.02 16.25
N GLU A 311 4.45 16.96 15.89
CA GLU A 311 3.37 17.40 16.77
C GLU A 311 2.32 16.31 17.02
N MET A 312 2.02 15.47 16.02
CA MET A 312 1.17 14.29 16.22
C MET A 312 1.77 13.33 17.27
N ILE A 313 3.07 13.04 17.17
CA ILE A 313 3.78 12.16 18.11
C ILE A 313 3.80 12.77 19.52
N LYS A 314 4.09 14.07 19.66
CA LYS A 314 4.04 14.78 20.95
C LYS A 314 2.63 14.78 21.56
N ALA A 315 1.60 14.82 20.73
CA ALA A 315 0.20 14.69 21.15
C ALA A 315 -0.20 13.24 21.46
N GLY A 316 0.73 12.28 21.43
CA GLY A 316 0.46 10.88 21.74
C GLY A 316 -0.21 10.10 20.61
N ARG A 317 -0.24 10.63 19.38
CA ARG A 317 -0.93 10.03 18.23
C ARG A 317 0.07 9.45 17.23
N PRO A 318 -0.10 8.19 16.79
CA PRO A 318 0.72 7.61 15.74
C PRO A 318 0.45 8.28 14.38
N VAL A 319 1.45 8.23 13.49
CA VAL A 319 1.38 8.84 12.16
C VAL A 319 1.47 7.74 11.10
N TRP A 320 0.44 7.66 10.25
CA TRP A 320 0.52 6.89 9.02
C TRP A 320 1.39 7.65 8.01
N PHE A 321 2.37 6.99 7.40
CA PHE A 321 3.17 7.59 6.34
C PHE A 321 3.51 6.57 5.26
N GLY A 322 3.71 7.06 4.04
CA GLY A 322 4.23 6.31 2.91
C GLY A 322 5.64 6.78 2.56
N CYS A 323 6.51 5.84 2.19
CA CYS A 323 7.85 6.12 1.68
C CYS A 323 8.30 5.05 0.68
N ASP A 324 9.36 5.32 -0.07
CA ASP A 324 10.06 4.30 -0.85
C ASP A 324 11.01 3.52 0.08
N VAL A 325 10.43 2.57 0.82
CA VAL A 325 11.12 1.84 1.89
C VAL A 325 12.31 1.01 1.38
N GLY A 326 12.39 0.72 0.08
CA GLY A 326 13.50 -0.03 -0.49
C GLY A 326 14.78 0.78 -0.71
N LYS A 327 14.74 2.11 -0.52
CA LYS A 327 15.91 2.99 -0.72
C LYS A 327 16.70 3.14 0.56
N MET A 328 18.01 2.89 0.45
CA MET A 328 18.96 3.09 1.54
C MET A 328 18.47 2.49 2.86
N MET A 329 18.03 1.23 2.78
CA MET A 329 17.48 0.46 3.89
C MET A 329 18.37 -0.75 4.17
N GLU A 330 18.83 -0.87 5.41
CA GLU A 330 19.25 -2.16 5.95
C GLU A 330 18.09 -2.77 6.74
N ARG A 331 17.49 -3.83 6.18
CA ARG A 331 16.29 -4.47 6.68
C ARG A 331 16.52 -5.21 8.00
N ASP A 332 17.59 -5.99 8.11
CA ASP A 332 17.77 -6.90 9.25
C ASP A 332 18.09 -6.11 10.52
N LEU A 333 18.81 -5.00 10.37
CA LEU A 333 19.06 -4.03 11.43
C LEU A 333 17.95 -2.98 11.62
N GLY A 334 16.99 -2.88 10.69
CA GLY A 334 15.90 -1.92 10.76
C GLY A 334 16.34 -0.46 10.60
N ILE A 335 17.32 -0.21 9.73
CA ILE A 335 17.94 1.10 9.53
C ILE A 335 17.49 1.69 8.19
N LEU A 336 16.97 2.93 8.23
CA LEU A 336 16.66 3.74 7.06
C LEU A 336 17.52 5.01 7.12
N ASP A 337 18.68 4.98 6.48
CA ASP A 337 19.67 6.06 6.53
C ASP A 337 20.33 6.24 5.16
N MET A 338 20.40 7.48 4.68
CA MET A 338 20.95 7.84 3.37
C MET A 338 22.42 7.46 3.19
N GLU A 339 23.14 7.14 4.27
CA GLU A 339 24.54 6.75 4.28
C GLU A 339 24.73 5.26 4.62
N VAL A 340 23.65 4.48 4.78
CA VAL A 340 23.74 3.07 5.22
C VAL A 340 24.55 2.19 4.26
N TYR A 341 24.58 2.55 2.97
CA TYR A 341 25.38 1.88 1.95
C TYR A 341 26.33 2.87 1.25
N ASP A 342 27.63 2.61 1.33
CA ASP A 342 28.67 3.38 0.67
C ASP A 342 28.92 2.85 -0.76
N TYR A 343 27.93 3.05 -1.63
CA TYR A 343 28.07 2.65 -3.04
C TYR A 343 29.16 3.45 -3.78
N GLY A 344 29.47 4.67 -3.34
CA GLY A 344 30.55 5.47 -3.91
C GLY A 344 31.94 4.92 -3.60
N LEU A 345 32.10 4.23 -2.46
CA LEU A 345 33.31 3.46 -2.19
C LEU A 345 33.34 2.14 -2.99
N VAL A 346 32.20 1.58 -3.38
CA VAL A 346 32.16 0.33 -4.14
C VAL A 346 32.50 0.55 -5.62
N TYR A 347 31.85 1.54 -6.26
CA TYR A 347 32.03 1.90 -7.66
C TYR A 347 33.06 3.03 -7.85
#